data_AF-A0A957HU25-F1
#
_entry.id   AF-A0A957HU25-F1
#
_cell.length_a   1.000
_cell.length_b   1.000
_cell.length_c   1.000
_cell.angle_alpha   90.00
_cell.angle_beta   90.00
_cell.angle_gamma   90.00
#
_symmetry.space_group_name_H-M   'P 1'
#
loop_
_entity.id
_entity.type
_entity.pdbx_description
1 polymer ?
#
loop_
_entity_poly.entity_id
_entity_poly.type
_entity_poly.pdbx_seq_one_letter_code
_entity_poly.pdbx_strand_id
1 'polypeptide(L)'
;MKKGEPKQLLTRYALTGGAIGLYFGLFFRPLREANFGYALVLALVVAIVMTGLHLWQKRPSLTTLPAHFAGTFVKAALALTLLEGRHLAYDWGGKTAVTIFTVIMGAATGLWFAYDQSRQTSAFDKE
;
A
#
# COMPACT_ATOMS: atom_id res chain seq x y z
N MET A 1 19.38 -19.87 1.84
CA MET A 1 18.99 -18.69 2.65
C MET A 1 18.64 -19.15 4.06
N LYS A 2 19.29 -18.60 5.11
CA LYS A 2 18.99 -18.96 6.50
C LYS A 2 17.57 -18.46 6.81
N LYS A 3 16.63 -19.37 7.12
CA LYS A 3 15.25 -19.07 7.51
C LYS A 3 15.34 -18.18 8.77
N GLY A 4 15.25 -16.86 8.60
CA GLY A 4 15.21 -15.94 9.73
C GLY A 4 13.97 -16.27 10.55
N GLU A 5 14.08 -16.26 11.88
CA GLU A 5 12.92 -16.51 12.74
C GLU A 5 11.75 -15.58 12.32
N PRO A 6 10.50 -16.06 12.34
CA PRO A 6 9.35 -15.30 11.84
C PRO A 6 9.23 -13.90 12.46
N LYS A 7 9.68 -13.73 13.70
CA LYS A 7 9.78 -12.44 14.38
C LYS A 7 10.76 -11.48 13.69
N GLN A 8 11.93 -11.96 13.26
CA GLN A 8 12.94 -11.14 12.58
C GLN A 8 12.46 -10.63 11.22
N LEU A 9 11.71 -11.44 10.46
CA LEU A 9 11.14 -11.02 9.17
C LEU A 9 10.07 -9.94 9.37
N LEU A 10 9.15 -10.13 10.31
CA LEU A 10 8.12 -9.12 10.64
C LEU A 10 8.75 -7.79 11.06
N THR A 11 9.77 -7.83 11.94
CA THR A 11 10.50 -6.63 12.36
C THR A 11 11.18 -5.94 11.18
N ARG A 12 11.83 -6.68 10.27
CA ARG A 12 12.47 -6.09 9.07
C ARG A 12 11.46 -5.38 8.18
N TYR A 13 10.31 -6.00 7.92
CA TYR A 13 9.27 -5.39 7.11
C TYR A 13 8.66 -4.15 7.77
N ALA A 14 8.37 -4.21 9.06
CA ALA A 14 7.88 -3.06 9.83
C ALA A 14 8.88 -1.90 9.83
N LEU A 15 10.17 -2.18 10.08
CA LEU A 15 11.22 -1.17 10.10
C LEU A 15 11.48 -0.58 8.71
N THR A 16 11.49 -1.41 7.66
CA THR A 16 11.68 -0.94 6.28
C THR A 16 10.51 -0.07 5.85
N GLY A 17 9.28 -0.53 6.09
CA GLY A 17 8.08 0.26 5.83
C GLY A 17 8.07 1.56 6.63
N GLY A 18 8.42 1.50 7.91
CA GLY A 18 8.52 2.67 8.79
C GLY A 18 9.59 3.67 8.34
N ALA A 19 10.75 3.19 7.86
CA ALA A 19 11.81 4.05 7.33
C ALA A 19 11.39 4.75 6.02
N ILE A 20 10.69 4.04 5.13
CA ILE A 20 10.09 4.63 3.92
C ILE A 20 9.04 5.69 4.33
N GLY A 21 8.21 5.36 5.31
CA GLY A 21 7.24 6.28 5.91
C GLY A 21 7.90 7.52 6.49
N LEU A 22 8.99 7.36 7.24
CA LEU A 22 9.77 8.45 7.82
C LEU A 22 10.28 9.40 6.73
N TYR A 23 10.83 8.85 5.64
CA TYR A 23 11.27 9.63 4.50
C TYR A 23 10.11 10.48 3.92
N PHE A 24 8.96 9.86 3.64
CA PHE A 24 7.82 10.58 3.11
C PHE A 24 7.29 11.66 4.07
N GLY A 25 7.43 11.48 5.37
CA GLY A 25 7.02 12.46 6.38
C GLY A 25 7.98 13.64 6.52
N LEU A 26 9.28 13.36 6.65
CA LEU A 26 10.32 14.37 6.84
C LEU A 26 10.48 15.29 5.63
N PHE A 27 10.19 14.80 4.43
CA PHE A 27 10.31 15.56 3.19
C PHE A 27 8.96 16.02 2.64
N PHE A 28 7.85 15.79 3.37
CA PHE A 28 6.55 16.28 2.95
C PHE A 28 6.50 17.81 2.97
N ARG A 29 6.03 18.39 1.86
CA ARG A 29 5.69 19.81 1.73
C ARG A 29 4.35 19.90 1.00
N PRO A 30 3.29 20.44 1.62
CA PRO A 30 2.01 20.59 0.95
C PRO A 30 2.14 21.67 -0.14
N LEU A 31 2.10 21.24 -1.41
CA LEU A 31 2.07 22.13 -2.58
C LEU A 31 0.63 22.45 -3.04
N ARG A 32 -0.34 21.75 -2.45
CA ARG A 32 -1.77 21.85 -2.75
C ARG A 32 -2.58 21.37 -1.54
N GLU A 33 -3.86 21.67 -1.54
CA GLU A 33 -4.82 21.12 -0.58
C GLU A 33 -5.14 19.64 -0.84
N ALA A 34 -5.63 18.96 0.19
CA ALA A 34 -6.06 17.57 0.11
C ALA A 34 -7.17 17.43 -0.94
N ASN A 35 -7.03 16.48 -1.86
CA ASN A 35 -8.09 16.19 -2.83
C ASN A 35 -8.26 14.68 -3.03
N PHE A 36 -9.16 14.14 -2.22
CA PHE A 36 -9.56 12.73 -2.23
C PHE A 36 -10.26 12.32 -3.54
N GLY A 37 -10.86 13.27 -4.27
CA GLY A 37 -11.42 13.01 -5.60
C GLY A 37 -10.36 12.56 -6.59
N TYR A 38 -9.20 13.24 -6.62
CA TYR A 38 -8.07 12.82 -7.45
C TYR A 38 -7.53 11.44 -7.04
N ALA A 39 -7.49 11.13 -5.74
CA ALA A 39 -7.06 9.82 -5.26
C ALA A 39 -7.99 8.70 -5.77
N LEU A 40 -9.30 8.91 -5.74
CA LEU A 40 -10.29 7.93 -6.24
C LEU A 40 -10.21 7.76 -7.76
N VAL A 41 -10.12 8.86 -8.51
CA VAL A 41 -9.97 8.81 -9.98
C VAL A 41 -8.68 8.09 -10.35
N LEU A 42 -7.57 8.40 -9.68
CA LEU A 42 -6.29 7.74 -9.94
C LEU A 42 -6.32 6.26 -9.54
N ALA A 43 -7.00 5.90 -8.44
CA ALA A 43 -7.21 4.49 -8.07
C ALA A 43 -8.00 3.73 -9.14
N LEU A 44 -9.01 4.38 -9.74
CA LEU A 44 -9.78 3.81 -10.84
C LEU A 44 -8.89 3.57 -12.06
N VAL A 45 -8.06 4.56 -12.44
CA VAL A 45 -7.09 4.43 -13.54
C VAL A 45 -6.12 3.28 -13.29
N VAL A 46 -5.57 3.17 -12.07
CA VAL A 46 -4.68 2.06 -11.68
C VAL A 46 -5.39 0.71 -11.83
N ALA A 47 -6.63 0.61 -11.36
CA ALA A 47 -7.41 -0.64 -11.47
C ALA A 47 -7.66 -1.04 -12.93
N ILE A 48 -8.00 -0.08 -13.80
CA ILE A 48 -8.20 -0.31 -15.24
C ILE A 48 -6.89 -0.82 -15.87
N VAL A 49 -5.78 -0.11 -15.66
CA VAL A 49 -4.48 -0.46 -16.25
C VAL A 49 -4.01 -1.83 -15.76
N MET A 50 -4.05 -2.09 -14.45
CA MET A 50 -3.61 -3.37 -13.90
C MET A 50 -4.49 -4.53 -14.36
N THR A 51 -5.80 -4.34 -14.45
CA THR A 51 -6.71 -5.36 -14.98
C THR A 51 -6.44 -5.61 -16.46
N GLY A 52 -6.16 -4.58 -17.25
CA GLY A 52 -5.76 -4.71 -18.65
C GLY A 52 -4.44 -5.48 -18.82
N LEU A 53 -3.43 -5.18 -17.99
CA LEU A 53 -2.17 -5.93 -17.96
C LEU A 53 -2.38 -7.39 -17.55
N HIS A 54 -3.23 -7.63 -16.54
CA HIS A 54 -3.58 -8.97 -16.10
C HIS A 54 -4.28 -9.77 -17.20
N LEU A 55 -5.19 -9.13 -17.94
CA LEU A 55 -5.86 -9.71 -19.09
C LEU A 55 -4.87 -10.09 -20.19
N TRP A 56 -3.93 -9.20 -20.50
CA TRP A 56 -2.92 -9.42 -21.54
C TRP A 56 -1.93 -10.54 -21.18
N GLN A 57 -1.43 -10.56 -19.95
CA GLN A 57 -0.36 -11.47 -19.52
C GLN A 57 -0.86 -12.87 -19.14
N LYS A 58 -2.04 -12.96 -18.50
CA LYS A 58 -2.53 -14.21 -17.90
C LYS A 58 -3.76 -14.79 -18.59
N ARG A 59 -4.44 -14.02 -19.44
CA ARG A 59 -5.69 -14.41 -20.12
C ARG A 59 -6.69 -15.11 -19.18
N PRO A 60 -7.02 -14.51 -18.03
CA PRO A 60 -7.92 -15.08 -17.04
C PRO A 60 -9.35 -15.20 -17.59
N SER A 61 -10.18 -16.00 -16.91
CA SER A 61 -11.62 -16.06 -17.16
C SER A 61 -12.26 -14.67 -17.01
N LEU A 62 -13.21 -14.34 -17.88
CA LEU A 62 -13.99 -13.10 -17.79
C LEU A 62 -14.77 -12.98 -16.48
N THR A 63 -15.07 -14.10 -15.82
CA THR A 63 -15.78 -14.13 -14.53
C THR A 63 -14.91 -13.68 -13.35
N THR A 64 -13.58 -13.76 -13.46
CA THR A 64 -12.66 -13.37 -12.37
C THR A 64 -12.14 -11.95 -12.53
N LEU A 65 -12.30 -11.34 -13.71
CA LEU A 65 -11.90 -9.97 -13.99
C LEU A 65 -12.56 -8.93 -13.08
N PRO A 66 -13.89 -8.96 -12.83
CA PRO A 66 -14.52 -7.98 -11.94
C PRO A 66 -13.97 -8.05 -10.51
N ALA A 67 -13.70 -9.25 -10.00
CA ALA A 67 -13.14 -9.44 -8.67
C ALA A 67 -11.69 -8.93 -8.59
N HIS A 68 -10.89 -9.20 -9.62
CA HIS A 68 -9.52 -8.68 -9.71
C HIS A 68 -9.49 -7.15 -9.80
N PHE A 69 -10.36 -6.58 -10.63
CA PHE A 69 -10.53 -5.14 -10.76
C PHE A 69 -10.93 -4.49 -9.44
N ALA A 70 -11.99 -4.99 -8.80
CA ALA A 70 -12.48 -4.47 -7.52
C ALA A 70 -11.41 -4.58 -6.43
N GLY A 71 -10.71 -5.71 -6.34
CA GLY A 71 -9.63 -5.90 -5.39
C GLY A 71 -8.47 -4.92 -5.61
N THR A 72 -8.11 -4.67 -6.87
CA THR A 72 -7.06 -3.70 -7.23
C THR A 72 -7.50 -2.27 -6.94
N PHE A 73 -8.73 -1.92 -7.31
CA PHE A 73 -9.31 -0.61 -7.05
C PHE A 73 -9.33 -0.30 -5.55
N VAL A 74 -9.85 -1.22 -4.73
CA VAL A 74 -9.91 -1.01 -3.27
C VAL A 74 -8.52 -0.82 -2.68
N LYS A 75 -7.54 -1.65 -3.06
CA LYS A 75 -6.16 -1.51 -2.59
C LYS A 75 -5.55 -0.17 -3.01
N ALA A 76 -5.73 0.23 -4.27
CA ALA A 76 -5.21 1.50 -4.79
C ALA A 76 -5.91 2.71 -4.15
N ALA A 77 -7.23 2.66 -3.99
CA ALA A 77 -8.02 3.71 -3.36
C ALA A 77 -7.62 3.89 -1.90
N LEU A 78 -7.46 2.80 -1.15
CA LEU A 78 -6.94 2.86 0.23
C LEU A 78 -5.55 3.48 0.27
N ALA A 79 -4.61 2.99 -0.56
CA ALA A 79 -3.24 3.50 -0.58
C ALA A 79 -3.18 5.00 -0.91
N LEU A 80 -3.91 5.45 -1.94
CA LEU A 80 -3.93 6.85 -2.36
C LEU A 80 -4.70 7.76 -1.39
N THR A 81 -5.78 7.27 -0.78
CA THR A 81 -6.52 8.00 0.25
C THR A 81 -5.66 8.19 1.50
N LEU A 82 -4.96 7.15 1.94
CA LEU A 82 -4.00 7.23 3.04
C LEU A 82 -2.85 8.17 2.70
N LEU A 83 -2.39 8.17 1.45
CA LEU A 83 -1.38 9.10 0.97
C LEU A 83 -1.89 10.55 1.02
N GLU A 84 -3.13 10.83 0.62
CA GLU A 84 -3.75 12.15 0.76
C GLU A 84 -4.00 12.53 2.23
N GLY A 85 -4.22 11.55 3.11
CA GLY A 85 -4.37 11.74 4.56
C GLY A 85 -3.19 12.47 5.23
N ARG A 86 -2.01 12.49 4.59
CA ARG A 86 -0.87 13.29 5.04
C ARG A 86 -1.16 14.79 5.06
N HIS A 87 -2.04 15.30 4.20
CA HIS A 87 -2.44 16.71 4.20
C HIS A 87 -3.27 17.00 5.46
N LEU A 88 -4.24 16.14 5.80
CA LEU A 88 -5.00 16.27 7.04
C LEU A 88 -4.10 16.21 8.28
N ALA A 89 -3.13 15.30 8.29
CA ALA A 89 -2.15 15.22 9.37
C ALA A 89 -1.31 16.51 9.47
N TYR A 90 -0.99 17.15 8.35
CA TYR A 90 -0.28 18.42 8.33
C TYR A 90 -1.13 19.56 8.90
N ASP A 91 -2.40 19.62 8.55
CA ASP A 91 -3.31 20.66 9.05
C ASP A 91 -3.55 20.55 10.57
N TRP A 92 -3.49 19.32 11.11
CA TRP A 92 -3.69 19.08 12.55
C TRP A 92 -2.47 19.35 13.42
N GLY A 93 -1.26 19.03 12.96
CA GLY A 93 -0.06 19.09 13.81
C GLY A 93 1.23 19.36 13.04
N GLY A 94 1.10 19.93 11.85
CA GLY A 94 2.21 20.28 10.97
C GLY A 94 3.06 19.07 10.60
N LYS A 95 4.34 19.35 10.34
CA LYS A 95 5.30 18.36 9.86
C LYS A 95 5.49 17.16 10.81
N THR A 96 5.41 17.40 12.12
CA THR A 96 5.58 16.33 13.12
C THR A 96 4.45 15.31 13.05
N ALA A 97 3.20 15.78 12.96
CA ALA A 97 2.04 14.90 12.82
C ALA A 97 2.09 14.10 11.51
N VAL A 98 2.47 14.74 10.39
CA VAL A 98 2.69 14.01 9.13
C VAL A 98 3.75 12.93 9.29
N THR A 99 4.86 13.24 9.95
CA THR A 99 5.98 12.30 10.12
C THR A 99 5.54 11.08 10.91
N ILE A 100 4.85 11.27 12.03
CA ILE A 100 4.32 10.17 12.84
C ILE A 100 3.32 9.36 12.02
N PHE A 101 2.40 10.03 11.33
CA PHE A 101 1.39 9.39 10.49
C PHE A 101 2.03 8.51 9.41
N THR A 102 2.96 9.05 8.62
CA THR A 102 3.58 8.30 7.52
C THR A 102 4.47 7.17 8.01
N VAL A 103 5.15 7.30 9.15
CA VAL A 103 5.90 6.20 9.79
C VAL A 103 4.97 5.07 10.19
N ILE A 104 3.86 5.37 10.87
CA ILE A 104 2.88 4.36 11.28
C ILE A 104 2.29 3.65 10.05
N MET A 105 1.88 4.42 9.04
CA MET A 105 1.29 3.88 7.82
C MET A 105 2.29 3.05 7.00
N GLY A 106 3.54 3.50 6.94
CA GLY A 106 4.63 2.77 6.29
C GLY A 106 4.91 1.45 7.01
N ALA A 107 5.05 1.46 8.33
CA ALA A 107 5.25 0.25 9.12
C ALA A 107 4.08 -0.74 8.99
N ALA A 108 2.84 -0.23 9.02
CA ALA A 108 1.64 -1.03 8.82
C ALA A 108 1.60 -1.67 7.42
N THR A 109 2.01 -0.94 6.38
CA THR A 109 2.10 -1.45 5.01
C THR A 109 3.19 -2.53 4.89
N GLY A 110 4.34 -2.32 5.54
CA GLY A 110 5.39 -3.34 5.63
C GLY A 110 4.88 -4.62 6.29
N LEU A 111 4.19 -4.52 7.42
CA LEU A 111 3.58 -5.65 8.11
C LEU A 111 2.51 -6.36 7.27
N TRP A 112 1.66 -5.60 6.57
CA TRP A 112 0.71 -6.17 5.62
C TRP A 112 1.45 -7.01 4.58
N PHE A 113 2.49 -6.47 3.95
CA PHE A 113 3.24 -7.17 2.93
C PHE A 113 3.86 -8.48 3.46
N ALA A 114 4.43 -8.45 4.67
CA ALA A 114 4.93 -9.64 5.32
C ALA A 114 3.85 -10.71 5.53
N TYR A 115 2.65 -10.28 5.93
CA TYR A 115 1.50 -11.17 6.13
C TYR A 115 1.02 -11.78 4.80
N ASP A 116 0.92 -10.97 3.74
CA ASP A 116 0.52 -11.44 2.41
C ASP A 116 1.52 -12.48 1.84
N GLN A 117 2.83 -12.21 1.98
CA GLN A 117 3.88 -13.14 1.56
C GLN A 117 3.85 -14.45 2.35
N SER A 118 3.55 -14.40 3.65
CA SER A 118 3.42 -15.61 4.49
C SER A 118 2.27 -16.51 4.02
N ARG A 119 1.15 -15.91 3.58
CA ARG A 119 -0.01 -16.65 3.05
C ARG A 119 0.30 -17.33 1.72
N GLN A 120 1.00 -16.66 0.82
CA GLN A 120 1.38 -17.24 -0.47
C GLN A 120 2.35 -18.42 -0.30
N THR A 121 3.29 -18.31 0.65
CA THR A 121 4.25 -19.39 0.95
C THR A 121 3.55 -20.62 1.53
N SER A 122 2.60 -20.45 2.45
CA SER A 122 1.82 -21.56 3.02
C SER A 122 0.83 -22.22 2.05
N ALA A 123 0.47 -21.55 0.96
CA ALA A 123 -0.33 -22.14 -0.11
C ALA A 123 0.53 -23.05 -1.00
N PHE A 124 1.80 -22.68 -1.23
CA PHE A 124 2.75 -23.44 -2.05
C PHE A 124 3.25 -24.72 -1.36
N ASP A 125 3.35 -24.74 -0.02
CA ASP A 125 3.74 -25.94 0.75
C ASP A 125 2.63 -27.00 0.83
N LYS A 126 1.41 -26.72 0.31
CA LYS A 126 0.25 -27.64 0.35
C LYS A 126 -0.06 -28.29 -1.00
N GLU A 127 0.68 -27.96 -2.05
CA GLU A 127 0.64 -28.63 -3.37
C GLU A 127 1.79 -29.63 -3.51
#